data_AF-A0A3P2EH63-F1
#
_entry.id   AF-A0A3P2EH63-F1
#
_cell.length_a   1.000
_cell.length_b   1.000
_cell.length_c   1.000
_cell.angle_alpha   90.00
_cell.angle_beta   90.00
_cell.angle_gamma   90.00
#
_symmetry.space_group_name_H-M   'P 1'
#
loop_
_entity.id
_entity.type
_entity.pdbx_description
1 polymer ?
#
loop_
_entity_poly.entity_id
_entity_poly.type
_entity_poly.pdbx_seq_one_letter_code
_entity_poly.pdbx_strand_id
1 'polypeptide(L)'
;MSKALAVNATVSGRQRFFDFLYKWGMLLTVVLLVAVFGLASDNFLDPFNIINILRSIAIVTVIAIGVSISLTIGGFDLSVGSTASLANALVISLFVWHGLGTTEAILITSRSAPGGAV
;
A
#
# COMPACT_ATOMS: atom_id res chain seq x y z
N MET A 1 32.10 14.01 -41.01
CA MET A 1 31.30 12.89 -40.47
C MET A 1 32.14 12.11 -39.45
N SER A 2 32.24 12.54 -38.18
CA SER A 2 33.08 11.79 -37.19
C SER A 2 32.68 11.92 -35.71
N LYS A 3 31.62 12.65 -35.36
CA LYS A 3 31.21 12.80 -33.93
C LYS A 3 30.08 11.85 -33.50
N ALA A 4 29.62 10.95 -34.36
CA ALA A 4 28.47 10.08 -34.09
C ALA A 4 28.84 8.68 -33.56
N LEU A 5 30.11 8.39 -33.24
CA LEU A 5 30.59 7.01 -33.09
C LEU A 5 31.15 6.62 -31.71
N ALA A 6 31.03 7.46 -30.68
CA ALA A 6 31.66 7.13 -29.40
C ALA A 6 30.85 7.59 -28.18
N VAL A 7 29.67 7.03 -27.97
CA VAL A 7 29.18 6.76 -26.61
C VAL A 7 28.34 5.47 -26.62
N ASN A 8 28.92 4.35 -27.04
CA ASN A 8 28.45 3.07 -26.52
C ASN A 8 29.10 2.93 -25.14
N ALA A 9 28.57 3.68 -24.16
CA ALA A 9 28.94 3.45 -22.78
C ALA A 9 28.59 2.00 -22.48
N THR A 10 29.60 1.15 -22.34
CA THR A 10 29.43 -0.22 -21.85
C THR A 10 28.86 -0.08 -20.45
N VAL A 11 27.53 -0.06 -20.33
CA VAL A 11 26.86 0.00 -19.03
C VAL A 11 27.43 -1.15 -18.23
N SER A 12 28.15 -0.83 -17.15
CA SER A 12 28.85 -1.85 -16.36
C SER A 12 27.82 -2.90 -15.92
N GLY A 13 28.20 -4.18 -15.92
CA GLY A 13 27.26 -5.26 -15.54
C GLY A 13 26.60 -4.99 -14.18
N ARG A 14 27.33 -4.31 -13.28
CA ARG A 14 26.83 -3.78 -12.01
C ARG A 14 25.68 -2.78 -12.20
N GLN A 15 25.84 -1.75 -13.04
CA GLN A 15 24.77 -0.79 -13.33
C GLN A 15 23.53 -1.47 -13.92
N ARG A 16 23.68 -2.40 -14.86
CA ARG A 16 22.53 -3.14 -15.44
C ARG A 16 21.78 -3.95 -14.38
N PHE A 17 22.50 -4.54 -13.42
CA PHE A 17 21.91 -5.26 -12.29
C PHE A 17 21.17 -4.32 -11.33
N PHE A 18 21.76 -3.16 -11.01
CA PHE A 18 21.08 -2.15 -10.18
C PHE A 18 19.84 -1.58 -10.87
N ASP A 19 19.89 -1.29 -12.16
CA ASP A 19 18.74 -0.82 -12.94
C ASP A 19 17.62 -1.87 -12.96
N PHE A 20 17.98 -3.16 -13.06
CA PHE A 20 17.03 -4.26 -12.96
C PHE A 20 16.37 -4.32 -11.59
N LEU A 21 17.16 -4.27 -10.51
CA LEU A 21 16.63 -4.25 -9.13
C LEU A 21 15.78 -3.02 -8.85
N TYR A 22 16.11 -1.85 -9.40
CA TYR A 22 15.27 -0.67 -9.26
C TYR A 22 13.93 -0.82 -9.97
N LYS A 23 13.92 -1.40 -11.18
CA LYS A 23 12.71 -1.59 -11.98
C LYS A 23 11.78 -2.68 -11.41
N TRP A 24 12.35 -3.76 -10.87
CA TRP A 24 11.60 -4.94 -10.41
C TRP A 24 11.61 -5.13 -8.89
N GLY A 25 12.24 -4.23 -8.14
CA GLY A 25 12.53 -4.40 -6.71
C GLY A 25 11.29 -4.64 -5.86
N MET A 26 10.20 -3.94 -6.14
CA MET A 26 8.92 -4.16 -5.44
C MET A 26 8.40 -5.59 -5.67
N LEU A 27 8.32 -6.05 -6.91
CA LEU A 27 7.85 -7.40 -7.24
C LEU A 27 8.76 -8.48 -6.65
N LEU A 28 10.08 -8.29 -6.76
CA LEU A 28 11.07 -9.19 -6.15
C LEU A 28 10.92 -9.24 -4.63
N THR A 29 10.66 -8.11 -3.99
CA THR A 29 10.44 -8.03 -2.53
C THR A 29 9.17 -8.77 -2.13
N VAL A 30 8.08 -8.63 -2.87
CA VAL A 30 6.83 -9.36 -2.60
C VAL A 30 7.04 -10.86 -2.71
N VAL A 31 7.68 -11.33 -3.80
CA VAL A 31 7.97 -12.76 -3.99
C VAL A 31 8.88 -13.28 -2.88
N LEU A 32 9.91 -12.52 -2.52
CA LEU A 32 10.83 -12.88 -1.44
C LEU A 32 10.11 -12.98 -0.09
N LEU A 33 9.24 -12.02 0.25
CA LEU A 33 8.47 -12.06 1.49
C LEU A 33 7.53 -13.26 1.52
N VAL A 34 6.83 -13.56 0.43
CA VAL A 34 5.96 -14.74 0.33
C VAL A 34 6.75 -16.03 0.52
N ALA A 35 7.93 -16.14 -0.09
CA ALA A 35 8.80 -17.30 0.08
C ALA A 35 9.31 -17.43 1.53
N VAL A 36 9.80 -16.34 2.12
CA VAL A 36 10.32 -16.34 3.49
C VAL A 36 9.22 -16.70 4.49
N PHE A 37 8.07 -16.04 4.44
CA PHE A 37 6.99 -16.30 5.38
C PHE A 37 6.30 -17.64 5.11
N GLY A 38 6.24 -18.10 3.86
CA GLY A 38 5.73 -19.42 3.52
C GLY A 38 6.60 -20.57 4.05
N LEU A 39 7.91 -20.35 4.21
CA LEU A 39 8.82 -21.33 4.83
C LEU A 39 8.94 -21.16 6.34
N ALA A 40 8.82 -19.93 6.85
CA ALA A 40 8.98 -19.63 8.27
C ALA A 40 7.71 -19.84 9.10
N SER A 41 6.52 -19.89 8.47
CA SER A 41 5.24 -20.07 9.14
C SER A 41 4.34 -21.03 8.37
N ASP A 42 4.00 -22.15 9.01
CA ASP A 42 3.11 -23.17 8.46
C ASP A 42 1.71 -22.63 8.12
N ASN A 43 1.26 -21.58 8.83
CA ASN A 43 -0.05 -20.96 8.63
C ASN A 43 -0.04 -19.84 7.59
N PHE A 44 1.11 -19.43 7.06
CA PHE A 44 1.17 -18.28 6.16
C PHE A 44 0.46 -18.54 4.82
N LEU A 45 0.64 -19.75 4.27
CA LEU A 45 0.00 -20.17 3.01
C LEU A 45 -1.39 -20.80 3.23
N ASP A 46 -1.91 -20.76 4.45
CA ASP A 46 -3.27 -21.20 4.73
C ASP A 46 -4.27 -20.35 3.91
N PRO A 47 -5.28 -20.95 3.24
CA PRO A 47 -6.28 -20.21 2.48
C PRO A 47 -6.96 -19.08 3.27
N PHE A 48 -7.22 -19.27 4.57
CA PHE A 48 -7.80 -18.23 5.42
C PHE A 48 -6.84 -17.05 5.60
N ASN A 49 -5.56 -17.31 5.82
CA ASN A 49 -4.55 -16.26 5.95
C ASN A 49 -4.33 -15.51 4.63
N ILE A 50 -4.27 -16.25 3.51
CA ILE A 50 -4.16 -15.66 2.17
C ILE A 50 -5.37 -14.76 1.89
N ILE A 51 -6.60 -15.21 2.16
CA ILE A 51 -7.81 -14.41 1.98
C ILE A 51 -7.77 -13.15 2.87
N ASN A 52 -7.31 -13.26 4.10
CA ASN A 52 -7.18 -12.12 5.01
C ASN A 52 -6.18 -11.08 4.50
N ILE A 53 -5.01 -11.52 4.02
CA ILE A 53 -3.99 -10.66 3.40
C ILE A 53 -4.57 -9.98 2.16
N LEU A 54 -5.19 -10.74 1.25
CA LEU A 54 -5.80 -10.20 0.03
C LEU A 54 -6.91 -9.20 0.34
N ARG A 55 -7.73 -9.45 1.36
CA ARG A 55 -8.78 -8.51 1.80
C ARG A 55 -8.20 -7.21 2.34
N SER A 56 -7.11 -7.28 3.11
CA SER A 56 -6.42 -6.10 3.62
C SER A 56 -5.85 -5.25 2.48
N ILE A 57 -5.16 -5.87 1.52
CA ILE A 57 -4.60 -5.18 0.35
C ILE A 57 -5.71 -4.64 -0.55
N ALA A 58 -6.82 -5.36 -0.72
CA ALA A 58 -7.94 -4.93 -1.55
C ALA A 58 -8.48 -3.56 -1.13
N ILE A 59 -8.71 -3.34 0.17
CA ILE A 59 -9.19 -2.06 0.70
C ILE A 59 -8.21 -0.92 0.33
N VAL A 60 -6.92 -1.14 0.54
CA VAL A 60 -5.89 -0.15 0.21
C VAL A 60 -5.83 0.12 -1.30
N THR A 61 -5.92 -0.91 -2.14
CA THR A 61 -5.88 -0.74 -3.60
C THR A 61 -7.08 0.04 -4.14
N VAL A 62 -8.28 -0.15 -3.59
CA VAL A 62 -9.47 0.62 -3.99
C VAL A 62 -9.28 2.12 -3.69
N ILE A 63 -8.77 2.44 -2.50
CA ILE A 63 -8.45 3.84 -2.13
C ILE A 63 -7.35 4.40 -3.05
N ALA A 64 -6.30 3.63 -3.31
CA ALA A 64 -5.19 4.04 -4.17
C ALA A 64 -5.63 4.31 -5.62
N ILE A 65 -6.56 3.51 -6.16
CA ILE A 65 -7.16 3.75 -7.49
C ILE A 65 -7.91 5.09 -7.50
N GLY A 66 -8.73 5.37 -6.47
CA GLY A 66 -9.44 6.65 -6.34
C GLY A 66 -8.49 7.86 -6.31
N VAL A 67 -7.41 7.74 -5.54
CA VAL A 67 -6.35 8.76 -5.47
C VAL A 67 -5.62 8.91 -6.81
N SER A 68 -5.34 7.80 -7.51
CA SER A 68 -4.66 7.82 -8.81
C SER A 68 -5.48 8.54 -9.89
N ILE A 69 -6.80 8.33 -9.91
CA ILE A 69 -7.71 9.02 -10.84
C ILE A 69 -7.76 10.52 -10.52
N SER A 70 -7.88 10.88 -9.22
CA SER A 70 -7.87 12.27 -8.76
C SER A 70 -6.60 13.01 -9.25
N LEU A 71 -5.44 12.41 -9.01
CA LEU A 71 -4.13 12.94 -9.45
C LEU A 71 -4.02 13.09 -10.97
N THR A 72 -4.58 12.16 -11.74
CA THR A 72 -4.50 12.17 -13.21
C THR A 72 -5.25 13.36 -13.83
N ILE A 73 -6.33 13.81 -13.20
CA ILE A 73 -7.16 14.93 -13.68
C ILE A 73 -6.63 16.29 -13.15
N GLY A 74 -5.54 16.28 -12.37
CA GLY A 74 -4.96 17.47 -11.74
C GLY A 74 -5.63 17.86 -10.41
N GLY A 75 -6.53 17.02 -9.90
CA GLY A 75 -7.07 17.15 -8.56
C GLY A 75 -6.09 16.59 -7.53
N PHE A 76 -5.63 17.42 -6.60
CA PHE A 76 -4.77 16.98 -5.49
C PHE A 76 -5.62 16.51 -4.29
N ASP A 77 -6.80 15.93 -4.54
CA ASP A 77 -7.71 15.55 -3.46
C ASP A 77 -7.29 14.23 -2.81
N LEU A 78 -6.33 14.34 -1.89
CA LEU A 78 -5.84 13.27 -1.02
C LEU A 78 -6.68 13.14 0.27
N SER A 79 -7.76 13.92 0.42
CA SER A 79 -8.55 13.97 1.67
C SER A 79 -9.24 12.64 1.99
N VAL A 80 -9.53 11.82 0.98
CA VAL A 80 -10.09 10.46 1.16
C VAL A 80 -9.12 9.54 1.89
N GLY A 81 -7.81 9.67 1.62
CA GLY A 81 -6.77 8.89 2.29
C GLY A 81 -6.56 9.36 3.73
N SER A 82 -6.51 10.67 3.96
CA SER A 82 -6.36 11.22 5.31
C SER A 82 -7.57 10.93 6.20
N THR A 83 -8.79 11.03 5.65
CA THR A 83 -10.03 10.71 6.38
C THR A 83 -10.10 9.23 6.72
N ALA A 84 -9.75 8.32 5.79
CA ALA A 84 -9.69 6.89 6.06
C ALA A 84 -8.65 6.55 7.14
N SER A 85 -7.47 7.15 7.09
CA SER A 85 -6.42 6.94 8.09
C SER A 85 -6.81 7.48 9.46
N LEU A 86 -7.45 8.66 9.51
CA LEU A 86 -7.93 9.27 10.75
C LEU A 86 -9.03 8.41 11.38
N ALA A 87 -10.01 7.97 10.59
CA ALA A 87 -11.07 7.09 11.05
C ALA A 87 -10.51 5.78 11.61
N ASN A 88 -9.55 5.16 10.92
CA ASN A 88 -8.89 3.96 11.41
C ASN A 88 -8.15 4.20 12.74
N ALA A 89 -7.36 5.27 12.84
CA ALA A 89 -6.64 5.61 14.07
C ALA A 89 -7.58 5.89 15.25
N LEU A 90 -8.71 6.58 15.00
CA LEU A 90 -9.71 6.85 16.02
C LEU A 90 -10.40 5.57 16.51
N VAL A 91 -10.84 4.70 15.61
CA VAL A 91 -11.46 3.41 16.00
C VAL A 91 -10.50 2.58 16.84
N ILE A 92 -9.24 2.46 16.42
CA ILE A 92 -8.23 1.71 17.17
C ILE A 92 -7.95 2.34 18.53
N SER A 93 -7.82 3.67 18.59
CA SER A 93 -7.59 4.40 19.85
C SER A 93 -8.76 4.23 20.83
N LEU A 94 -10.00 4.35 20.36
CA LEU A 94 -11.20 4.15 21.18
C LEU A 94 -11.33 2.69 21.66
N PHE A 95 -11.03 1.73 20.80
CA PHE A 95 -11.07 0.32 21.14
C PHE A 95 -9.99 -0.06 22.17
N VAL A 96 -8.73 0.38 21.96
CA VAL A 96 -7.59 -0.05 22.77
C VAL A 96 -7.41 0.80 24.04
N TRP A 97 -7.54 2.11 23.95
CA TRP A 97 -7.22 3.03 25.07
C TRP A 97 -8.44 3.34 25.93
N HIS A 98 -9.64 3.31 25.33
CA HIS A 98 -10.89 3.60 26.04
C HIS A 98 -11.75 2.34 26.27
N GLY A 99 -11.32 1.17 25.79
CA GLY A 99 -12.00 -0.11 26.02
C GLY A 99 -13.40 -0.19 25.41
N LEU A 100 -13.74 0.69 24.47
CA LEU A 100 -15.07 0.73 23.86
C LEU A 100 -15.28 -0.48 22.95
N GLY A 101 -16.53 -0.96 22.87
CA GLY A 101 -16.87 -2.04 21.95
C GLY A 101 -16.64 -1.62 20.50
N THR A 102 -16.35 -2.58 19.61
CA THR A 102 -16.09 -2.31 18.18
C THR A 102 -17.22 -1.49 17.54
N THR A 103 -18.48 -1.83 17.85
CA THR A 103 -19.65 -1.12 17.34
C THR A 103 -19.72 0.32 17.85
N GLU A 104 -19.41 0.56 19.12
CA GLU A 104 -19.43 1.89 19.74
C GLU A 104 -18.33 2.78 19.16
N ALA A 105 -17.12 2.25 19.01
CA ALA A 105 -15.98 2.94 18.41
C ALA A 105 -16.27 3.35 16.95
N ILE A 106 -16.91 2.49 16.17
CA ILE A 106 -17.33 2.79 14.80
C ILE A 106 -18.39 3.90 14.78
N LEU A 107 -19.42 3.82 15.63
CA LEU A 107 -20.49 4.82 15.66
C LEU A 107 -19.99 6.21 16.05
N ILE A 108 -19.10 6.29 17.04
CA ILE A 108 -18.49 7.56 17.47
C ILE A 108 -17.61 8.11 16.37
N THR A 109 -16.76 7.26 15.76
CA THR A 109 -15.87 7.68 14.68
C THR A 109 -16.63 8.14 13.44
N SER A 110 -17.73 7.47 13.08
CA SER A 110 -18.57 7.88 11.96
C SER A 110 -19.22 9.25 12.19
N ARG A 111 -19.49 9.63 13.43
CA ARG A 111 -20.03 10.96 13.79
C ARG A 111 -18.96 12.04 13.87
N SER A 112 -17.72 11.67 14.23
CA SER A 112 -16.60 12.61 14.36
C SER A 112 -15.75 12.75 13.10
N ALA A 113 -15.94 11.88 12.10
CA ALA A 113 -15.26 11.99 10.82
C ALA A 113 -15.57 13.36 10.19
N PRO A 114 -14.55 14.13 9.74
CA PRO A 114 -14.70 15.49 9.24
C PRO A 114 -15.43 15.63 7.88
N GLY A 115 -16.25 14.65 7.51
CA GLY A 115 -17.00 14.58 6.25
C GLY A 115 -18.49 14.30 6.47
N GLY A 116 -19.11 14.87 7.51
CA GLY A 116 -20.55 14.85 7.71
C GLY A 116 -21.31 15.60 6.60
N ALA A 117 -21.31 15.06 5.38
CA ALA A 117 -22.17 15.36 4.24
C ALA A 117 -21.83 14.34 3.14
N VAL A 118 -22.41 13.14 3.25
CA VAL A 118 -22.74 12.33 2.07
C VAL A 118 -24.25 12.18 2.06
#